data_AF-A0A6I9RQA5-F1
#
_entry.id   AF-A0A6I9RQA5-F1
#
_cell.length_a   1.000
_cell.length_b   1.000
_cell.length_c   1.000
_cell.angle_alpha   90.00
_cell.angle_beta   90.00
_cell.angle_gamma   90.00
#
_symmetry.space_group_name_H-M   'P 1'
#
loop_
_entity.id
_entity.type
_entity.pdbx_description
1 polymer ?
#
loop_
_entity_poly.entity_id
_entity_poly.type
_entity_poly.pdbx_seq_one_letter_code
_entity_poly.pdbx_strand_id
1 'polypeptide(L)'
;MEISRRDLLPDALFPIFWILIAFVFPAKISGIRKDIGLPENHVCRNTVQGRYLLSDDHGYVCSALSVDSLSRCCPEIGERFSCHGCNLVSQCCNSYEYCVSCCLHPSRTKEDLVLKVKIAKPITAGTYASVFDFCAGRCRHNSASVVHENAYASNFHHCFSLQLNFSGIMELSSEARLTGIDIVIGKQGESCNSACRLKKQSCVPNRLLVLNKCEFLQRYMSCKGGCFASIGADQPAEVVDDAPKDVNPGACLFTQRETMLTCDGSHQHTRRLCPCA
;
A
#
# COMPACT_ATOMS: atom_id res chain seq x y z
N MET A 1 -42.65 -1.36 -86.07
CA MET A 1 -42.14 -2.10 -87.25
C MET A 1 -40.66 -2.31 -87.02
N GLU A 2 -40.06 -3.49 -86.98
CA GLU A 2 -40.43 -4.87 -87.29
C GLU A 2 -39.33 -5.76 -86.65
N ILE A 3 -39.74 -6.92 -86.09
CA ILE A 3 -39.15 -8.28 -86.29
C ILE A 3 -37.64 -8.44 -85.94
N SER A 4 -37.21 -9.08 -84.84
CA SER A 4 -37.30 -10.50 -84.41
C SER A 4 -36.78 -11.57 -85.40
N ARG A 5 -35.60 -12.16 -85.14
CA ARG A 5 -35.26 -13.59 -85.38
C ARG A 5 -33.88 -13.87 -84.75
N ARG A 6 -33.83 -14.65 -83.66
CA ARG A 6 -33.57 -16.11 -83.57
C ARG A 6 -32.10 -16.51 -83.76
N ASP A 7 -31.53 -16.94 -82.63
CA ASP A 7 -30.76 -18.16 -82.41
C ASP A 7 -29.74 -18.58 -83.47
N LEU A 8 -28.48 -18.67 -83.06
CA LEU A 8 -27.68 -19.89 -83.21
C LEU A 8 -26.46 -19.83 -82.26
N LEU A 9 -26.49 -20.64 -81.21
CA LEU A 9 -25.30 -21.04 -80.46
C LEU A 9 -24.43 -21.94 -81.37
N PRO A 10 -23.10 -21.95 -81.20
CA PRO A 10 -22.59 -23.19 -80.63
C PRO A 10 -21.56 -22.98 -79.52
N ASP A 11 -21.75 -23.80 -78.49
CA ASP A 11 -20.79 -24.24 -77.51
C ASP A 11 -19.39 -24.45 -78.09
N ALA A 12 -18.35 -23.98 -77.38
CA ALA A 12 -17.04 -24.66 -77.23
C ALA A 12 -15.87 -23.74 -76.80
N LEU A 13 -16.08 -22.56 -76.21
CA LEU A 13 -14.94 -21.68 -75.84
C LEU A 13 -14.90 -21.18 -74.40
N PHE A 14 -15.76 -21.69 -73.51
CA PHE A 14 -15.75 -21.26 -72.10
C PHE A 14 -14.98 -22.12 -71.08
N PRO A 15 -14.55 -23.39 -71.33
CA PRO A 15 -13.79 -24.12 -70.31
C PRO A 15 -12.26 -23.95 -70.46
N ILE A 16 -11.76 -23.29 -71.51
CA ILE A 16 -10.31 -23.13 -71.73
C ILE A 16 -9.77 -21.89 -70.99
N PHE A 17 -10.59 -20.87 -70.78
CA PHE A 17 -10.18 -19.65 -70.09
C PHE A 17 -9.97 -19.85 -68.57
N TRP A 18 -10.64 -20.84 -67.97
CA TRP A 18 -10.50 -21.15 -66.54
C TRP A 18 -9.31 -22.08 -66.22
N ILE A 19 -8.74 -22.79 -67.20
CA ILE A 19 -7.60 -23.69 -66.98
C ILE A 19 -6.26 -22.91 -66.98
N LEU A 20 -6.18 -21.77 -67.68
CA LEU A 20 -4.96 -20.94 -67.72
C LEU A 20 -4.80 -20.00 -66.51
N ILE A 21 -5.86 -19.71 -65.74
CA ILE A 21 -5.77 -18.89 -64.52
C ILE A 21 -5.27 -19.71 -63.31
N ALA A 22 -5.43 -21.03 -63.34
CA ALA A 22 -5.00 -21.92 -62.25
C ALA A 22 -3.48 -22.20 -62.21
N PHE A 23 -2.74 -21.93 -63.28
CA PHE A 23 -1.31 -22.25 -63.39
C PHE A 23 -0.34 -21.07 -63.16
N VAL A 24 -0.84 -19.87 -62.83
CA VAL A 24 0.00 -18.68 -62.55
C VAL A 24 0.10 -18.36 -61.05
N PHE A 25 -0.59 -19.10 -60.18
CA PHE A 25 -0.37 -18.97 -58.74
C PHE A 25 0.73 -19.93 -58.29
N PRO A 26 1.94 -19.44 -57.96
CA PRO A 26 2.91 -20.28 -57.28
C PRO A 26 2.26 -20.78 -55.99
N ALA A 27 2.35 -22.08 -55.76
CA ALA A 27 1.98 -22.69 -54.49
C ALA A 27 2.53 -21.81 -53.36
N LYS A 28 1.65 -21.40 -52.45
CA LYS A 28 2.00 -20.67 -51.23
C LYS A 28 3.07 -21.48 -50.51
N ILE A 29 4.34 -21.10 -50.70
CA ILE A 29 5.40 -21.51 -49.80
C ILE A 29 5.02 -20.87 -48.48
N SER A 30 4.44 -21.66 -47.58
CA SER A 30 4.25 -21.28 -46.19
C SER A 30 5.64 -21.28 -45.54
N GLY A 31 6.40 -20.23 -45.84
CA GLY A 31 7.52 -19.84 -45.01
C GLY A 31 6.92 -19.37 -43.70
N ILE A 32 7.08 -20.19 -42.66
CA ILE A 32 6.82 -19.81 -41.27
C ILE A 32 7.79 -18.68 -40.94
N ARG A 33 7.42 -17.46 -41.30
CA ARG A 33 8.10 -16.26 -40.84
C ARG A 33 7.52 -16.00 -39.46
N LYS A 34 8.28 -16.49 -38.48
CA LYS A 34 8.12 -16.22 -37.05
C LYS A 34 7.73 -14.78 -36.83
N ASP A 35 6.69 -14.59 -36.03
CA ASP A 35 6.02 -13.35 -35.70
C ASP A 35 6.94 -12.13 -35.71
N ILE A 36 6.80 -11.28 -36.74
CA ILE A 36 7.07 -9.85 -36.55
C ILE A 36 5.83 -9.35 -35.81
N GLY A 37 5.84 -9.50 -34.48
CA GLY A 37 5.00 -8.68 -33.63
C GLY A 37 5.40 -7.24 -33.93
N LEU A 38 4.50 -6.48 -34.57
CA LEU A 38 4.56 -5.03 -34.39
C LEU A 38 4.57 -4.80 -32.87
N PRO A 39 5.49 -3.99 -32.32
CA PRO A 39 5.46 -3.72 -30.90
C PRO A 39 4.07 -3.19 -30.58
N GLU A 40 3.33 -3.87 -29.69
CA GLU A 40 2.13 -3.28 -29.10
C GLU A 40 2.55 -1.91 -28.61
N ASN A 41 1.98 -0.87 -29.19
CA ASN A 41 2.31 0.50 -28.84
C ASN A 41 1.60 0.74 -27.49
N HIS A 42 2.22 0.25 -26.41
CA HIS A 42 1.68 0.35 -25.07
C HIS A 42 1.71 1.81 -24.67
N VAL A 43 0.52 2.39 -24.58
CA VAL A 43 0.33 3.75 -24.10
C VAL A 43 0.21 3.68 -22.58
N CYS A 44 1.17 4.28 -21.86
CA CYS A 44 1.15 4.32 -20.41
C CYS A 44 0.04 5.24 -19.90
N ARG A 45 -0.50 4.86 -18.75
CA ARG A 45 -1.30 5.77 -17.94
C ARG A 45 -0.36 6.52 -17.01
N ASN A 46 -0.61 7.82 -16.81
CA ASN A 46 0.21 8.61 -15.90
C ASN A 46 -0.65 9.55 -15.06
N THR A 47 -0.05 10.20 -14.07
CA THR A 47 -0.78 10.98 -13.08
C THR A 47 -1.38 12.29 -13.62
N VAL A 48 -1.01 12.77 -14.82
CA VAL A 48 -1.44 13.98 -15.61
C VAL A 48 -1.52 15.33 -14.86
N GLN A 49 -1.66 15.33 -13.53
CA GLN A 49 -1.99 16.45 -12.66
C GLN A 49 -0.75 17.13 -12.04
N GLY A 50 0.42 16.51 -12.14
CA GLY A 50 1.64 17.05 -11.55
C GLY A 50 2.20 18.21 -12.37
N ARG A 51 2.53 19.33 -11.70
CA ARG A 51 3.04 20.55 -12.36
C ARG A 51 4.44 20.38 -12.95
N TYR A 52 5.28 19.58 -12.29
CA TYR A 52 6.70 19.41 -12.62
C TYR A 52 7.11 17.96 -12.83
N LEU A 53 6.48 17.05 -12.08
CA LEU A 53 6.74 15.62 -12.10
C LEU A 53 5.47 14.87 -12.51
N LEU A 54 5.64 13.65 -13.02
CA LEU A 54 4.56 12.68 -13.19
C LEU A 54 5.06 11.30 -12.77
N SER A 55 4.11 10.42 -12.45
CA SER A 55 4.35 8.98 -12.34
C SER A 55 3.54 8.27 -13.40
N ASP A 56 4.13 7.31 -14.09
CA ASP A 56 3.42 6.38 -14.97
C ASP A 56 2.98 5.09 -14.24
N ASP A 57 2.22 4.25 -14.92
CA ASP A 57 1.73 2.95 -14.45
C ASP A 57 2.79 1.85 -14.46
N HIS A 58 3.92 2.06 -15.13
CA HIS A 58 5.12 1.25 -14.98
C HIS A 58 5.89 1.57 -13.68
N GLY A 59 5.56 2.69 -13.04
CA GLY A 59 6.11 3.10 -11.76
C GLY A 59 7.36 3.97 -11.86
N TYR A 60 7.66 4.55 -13.02
CA TYR A 60 8.71 5.55 -13.17
C TYR A 60 8.19 6.94 -12.86
N VAL A 61 9.07 7.77 -12.27
CA VAL A 61 8.81 9.19 -12.02
C VAL A 61 9.74 10.02 -12.87
N CYS A 62 9.18 10.95 -13.63
CA CYS A 62 9.96 11.81 -14.53
C CYS A 62 9.39 13.23 -14.58
N SER A 63 10.14 14.13 -15.20
CA SER A 63 9.65 15.49 -15.44
C SER A 63 8.56 15.49 -16.51
N ALA A 64 7.58 16.38 -16.38
CA ALA A 64 6.53 16.59 -17.39
C ALA A 64 7.07 16.85 -18.80
N LEU A 65 8.29 17.40 -18.92
CA LEU A 65 8.95 17.67 -20.20
C LEU A 65 9.64 16.45 -20.81
N SER A 66 9.93 15.43 -20.00
CA SER A 66 10.65 14.21 -20.45
C SER A 66 9.73 13.07 -20.88
N VAL A 67 8.41 13.26 -20.79
CA VAL A 67 7.42 12.25 -21.20
C VAL A 67 7.46 12.05 -22.70
N ASP A 68 7.43 10.79 -23.13
CA ASP A 68 7.32 10.48 -24.53
C ASP A 68 5.94 10.89 -25.09
N SER A 69 5.94 11.57 -26.24
CA SER A 69 4.72 12.14 -26.81
C SER A 69 3.76 11.08 -27.39
N LEU A 70 4.31 9.94 -27.83
CA LEU A 70 3.56 8.87 -28.48
C LEU A 70 3.00 7.86 -27.46
N SER A 71 3.87 7.34 -26.59
CA SER A 71 3.53 6.33 -25.58
C SER A 71 3.03 6.92 -24.26
N ARG A 72 3.24 8.21 -23.99
CA ARG A 72 2.91 8.88 -22.71
C ARG A 72 3.61 8.31 -21.48
N CYS A 73 4.59 7.44 -21.67
CA CYS A 73 5.39 6.84 -20.60
C CYS A 73 6.51 7.78 -20.14
N CYS A 74 6.96 7.61 -18.91
CA CYS A 74 8.24 8.16 -18.50
C CYS A 74 9.39 7.39 -19.17
N PRO A 75 10.54 8.04 -19.41
CA PRO A 75 11.72 7.32 -19.84
C PRO A 75 12.13 6.36 -18.72
N GLU A 76 12.56 5.15 -19.09
CA GLU A 76 13.01 4.11 -18.15
C GLU A 76 14.42 4.42 -17.60
N ILE A 77 14.56 5.61 -17.01
CA ILE A 77 15.81 6.14 -16.47
C ILE A 77 15.61 6.36 -14.97
N GLY A 78 16.42 5.67 -14.17
CA GLY A 78 16.39 5.75 -12.71
C GLY A 78 15.71 4.56 -12.04
N GLU A 79 15.32 4.73 -10.78
CA GLU A 79 14.73 3.67 -9.98
C GLU A 79 13.23 3.52 -10.26
N ARG A 80 12.82 2.30 -10.63
CA ARG A 80 11.40 1.94 -10.71
C ARG A 80 10.80 1.86 -9.31
N PHE A 81 9.58 2.38 -9.16
CA PHE A 81 8.87 2.44 -7.89
C PHE A 81 9.61 3.24 -6.79
N SER A 82 10.23 4.36 -7.18
CA SER A 82 10.98 5.19 -6.27
C SER A 82 10.10 5.73 -5.13
N CYS A 83 10.56 5.52 -3.90
CA CYS A 83 9.93 6.02 -2.68
C CYS A 83 10.60 7.29 -2.14
N HIS A 84 11.17 8.12 -3.03
CA HIS A 84 11.84 9.35 -2.61
C HIS A 84 10.89 10.27 -1.85
N GLY A 85 11.31 10.75 -0.68
CA GLY A 85 10.46 11.60 0.16
C GLY A 85 9.26 10.88 0.80
N CYS A 86 9.29 9.54 0.88
CA CYS A 86 8.28 8.74 1.55
C CYS A 86 8.76 8.19 2.89
N ASN A 87 7.90 8.26 3.91
CA ASN A 87 8.07 7.51 5.14
C ASN A 87 7.37 6.16 4.99
N LEU A 88 8.16 5.08 4.93
CA LEU A 88 7.65 3.72 4.72
C LEU A 88 6.87 3.16 5.92
N VAL A 89 7.04 3.73 7.12
CA VAL A 89 6.32 3.33 8.32
C VAL A 89 4.89 3.86 8.29
N SER A 90 4.71 5.14 7.97
CA SER A 90 3.38 5.76 7.82
C SER A 90 2.76 5.51 6.45
N GLN A 91 3.55 5.05 5.47
CA GLN A 91 3.16 4.90 4.06
C GLN A 91 2.59 6.21 3.49
N CYS A 92 3.23 7.31 3.90
CA CYS A 92 2.91 8.67 3.48
C CYS A 92 4.16 9.33 2.90
N CYS A 93 3.96 10.18 1.90
CA CYS A 93 4.99 10.89 1.16
C CYS A 93 4.69 12.38 1.13
N ASN A 94 5.73 13.18 0.90
CA ASN A 94 5.62 14.63 0.73
C ASN A 94 5.31 15.04 -0.72
N SER A 95 5.40 14.12 -1.69
CA SER A 95 5.06 14.32 -3.10
C SER A 95 4.06 13.26 -3.56
N TYR A 96 3.09 13.71 -4.35
CA TYR A 96 2.04 12.87 -4.91
C TYR A 96 2.60 11.83 -5.87
N GLU A 97 3.51 12.23 -6.76
CA GLU A 97 4.05 11.39 -7.82
C GLU A 97 4.93 10.28 -7.25
N TYR A 98 5.78 10.60 -6.26
CA TYR A 98 6.54 9.58 -5.54
C TYR A 98 5.66 8.69 -4.66
N CYS A 99 4.54 9.20 -4.13
CA CYS A 99 3.55 8.35 -3.46
C CYS A 99 2.97 7.30 -4.41
N VAL A 100 2.57 7.71 -5.63
CA VAL A 100 1.99 6.80 -6.62
C VAL A 100 3.04 5.76 -7.06
N SER A 101 4.25 6.19 -7.39
CA SER A 101 5.35 5.30 -7.77
C SER A 101 5.70 4.30 -6.67
N CYS A 102 5.86 4.76 -5.42
CA CYS A 102 6.15 3.89 -4.27
C CYS A 102 5.02 2.89 -3.98
N CYS A 103 3.77 3.32 -4.14
CA CYS A 103 2.58 2.49 -3.96
C CYS A 103 2.49 1.35 -4.97
N LEU A 104 2.94 1.58 -6.21
CA LEU A 104 2.92 0.56 -7.26
C LEU A 104 3.87 -0.63 -6.99
N HIS A 105 4.81 -0.48 -6.06
CA HIS A 105 5.75 -1.54 -5.73
C HIS A 105 5.02 -2.81 -5.21
N PRO A 106 5.23 -4.01 -5.79
CA PRO A 106 4.52 -5.24 -5.39
C PRO A 106 4.69 -5.62 -3.90
N SER A 107 5.85 -5.34 -3.32
CA SER A 107 6.10 -5.53 -1.87
C SER A 107 5.34 -4.57 -0.95
N ARG A 108 4.74 -3.50 -1.48
CA ARG A 108 3.95 -2.52 -0.71
C ARG A 108 2.46 -2.76 -0.89
N THR A 109 2.07 -3.09 -2.11
CA THR A 109 0.67 -3.21 -2.50
C THR A 109 0.43 -4.53 -3.20
N LYS A 110 -0.41 -5.38 -2.59
CA LYS A 110 -0.83 -6.64 -3.20
C LYS A 110 -2.08 -6.42 -4.04
N GLU A 111 -2.01 -6.80 -5.31
CA GLU A 111 -3.06 -6.59 -6.31
C GLU A 111 -4.40 -7.22 -5.91
N ASP A 112 -4.36 -8.45 -5.38
CA ASP A 112 -5.53 -9.22 -4.96
C ASP A 112 -6.33 -8.55 -3.84
N LEU A 113 -5.64 -7.81 -2.97
CA LEU A 113 -6.24 -7.04 -1.89
C LEU A 113 -6.84 -5.74 -2.41
N VAL A 114 -6.11 -5.04 -3.28
CA VAL A 114 -6.45 -3.69 -3.73
C VAL A 114 -7.65 -3.64 -4.67
N LEU A 115 -7.76 -4.58 -5.59
CA LEU A 115 -8.87 -4.60 -6.55
C LEU A 115 -10.24 -4.86 -5.89
N LYS A 116 -10.25 -5.33 -4.64
CA LYS A 116 -11.46 -5.54 -3.84
C LYS A 116 -11.85 -4.31 -3.00
N VAL A 117 -10.99 -3.30 -2.93
CA VAL A 117 -11.21 -2.11 -2.11
C VAL A 117 -12.19 -1.17 -2.80
N LYS A 118 -13.22 -0.75 -2.07
CA LYS A 118 -14.15 0.28 -2.55
C LYS A 118 -13.47 1.63 -2.64
N ILE A 119 -13.77 2.38 -3.69
CA ILE A 119 -13.23 3.73 -3.95
C ILE A 119 -13.67 4.71 -2.85
N ALA A 120 -14.88 4.53 -2.30
CA ALA A 120 -15.45 5.41 -1.29
C ALA A 120 -16.26 4.63 -0.24
N LYS A 121 -16.67 5.33 0.84
CA LYS A 121 -17.48 4.77 1.93
C LYS A 121 -18.88 4.26 1.56
N PRO A 122 -19.66 4.87 0.64
CA PRO A 122 -21.02 4.42 0.38
C PRO A 122 -21.06 2.99 -0.19
N ILE A 123 -22.12 2.25 0.12
CA ILE A 123 -22.29 0.83 -0.25
C ILE A 123 -22.28 0.65 -1.78
N THR A 124 -22.79 1.65 -2.51
CA THR A 124 -22.86 1.72 -3.97
C THR A 124 -21.53 2.06 -4.65
N ALA A 125 -20.47 2.36 -3.90
CA ALA A 125 -19.16 2.68 -4.49
C ALA A 125 -18.55 1.45 -5.18
N GLY A 126 -18.10 1.66 -6.42
CA GLY A 126 -17.33 0.67 -7.18
C GLY A 126 -15.93 0.43 -6.59
N THR A 127 -15.22 -0.54 -7.17
CA THR A 127 -13.83 -0.85 -6.85
C THR A 127 -12.87 -0.25 -7.87
N TYR A 128 -11.57 -0.26 -7.56
CA TYR A 128 -10.55 0.21 -8.47
C TYR A 128 -10.36 -0.77 -9.64
N ALA A 129 -10.13 -0.24 -10.85
CA ALA A 129 -9.93 -1.05 -12.05
C ALA A 129 -8.51 -1.61 -12.19
N SER A 130 -7.52 -0.95 -11.56
CA SER A 130 -6.12 -1.36 -11.58
C SER A 130 -5.40 -0.92 -10.30
N VAL A 131 -4.21 -1.47 -10.05
CA VAL A 131 -3.32 -1.02 -8.96
C VAL A 131 -2.94 0.45 -9.15
N PHE A 132 -2.75 0.88 -10.40
CA PHE A 132 -2.49 2.28 -10.71
C PHE A 132 -3.64 3.20 -10.29
N ASP A 133 -4.89 2.85 -10.60
CA ASP A 133 -6.07 3.62 -10.19
C ASP A 133 -6.20 3.74 -8.68
N PHE A 134 -5.87 2.65 -7.98
CA PHE A 134 -5.83 2.64 -6.53
C PHE A 134 -4.78 3.61 -5.99
N CYS A 135 -3.54 3.50 -6.45
CA CYS A 135 -2.44 4.33 -6.00
C CYS A 135 -2.68 5.82 -6.32
N ALA A 136 -3.07 6.13 -7.56
CA ALA A 136 -3.42 7.48 -7.99
C ALA A 136 -4.59 8.05 -7.18
N GLY A 137 -5.63 7.25 -6.92
CA GLY A 137 -6.78 7.69 -6.14
C GLY A 137 -6.46 7.95 -4.66
N ARG A 138 -5.70 7.05 -4.02
CA ARG A 138 -5.39 7.13 -2.59
C ARG A 138 -4.36 8.20 -2.25
N CYS A 139 -3.27 8.29 -3.01
CA CYS A 139 -2.24 9.29 -2.79
C CYS A 139 -2.75 10.73 -2.97
N ARG A 140 -3.84 10.94 -3.71
CA ARG A 140 -4.35 12.27 -4.02
C ARG A 140 -5.10 12.91 -2.85
N HIS A 141 -5.84 12.14 -2.05
CA HIS A 141 -6.61 12.67 -0.92
C HIS A 141 -6.73 11.62 0.18
N ASN A 142 -6.04 11.80 1.30
CA ASN A 142 -6.20 10.96 2.47
C ASN A 142 -6.91 11.72 3.59
N SER A 143 -8.12 11.28 3.98
CA SER A 143 -8.82 11.88 5.12
C SER A 143 -8.06 11.72 6.44
N ALA A 144 -7.13 10.77 6.53
CA ALA A 144 -6.30 10.56 7.71
C ALA A 144 -5.17 11.58 7.87
N SER A 145 -4.83 12.33 6.82
CA SER A 145 -3.77 13.34 6.87
C SER A 145 -4.27 14.75 7.19
N VAL A 146 -5.57 14.92 7.49
CA VAL A 146 -6.22 16.21 7.77
C VAL A 146 -6.66 16.28 9.23
N VAL A 147 -6.32 17.37 9.94
CA VAL A 147 -6.60 17.53 11.38
C VAL A 147 -7.89 18.36 11.63
N HIS A 148 -8.07 19.48 10.92
CA HIS A 148 -9.29 20.29 10.89
C HIS A 148 -9.25 21.22 9.66
N GLU A 149 -10.39 21.52 9.02
CA GLU A 149 -10.52 22.52 7.95
C GLU A 149 -9.50 22.43 6.78
N ASN A 150 -9.15 21.22 6.34
CA ASN A 150 -8.16 20.96 5.28
C ASN A 150 -6.70 21.31 5.65
N ALA A 151 -6.39 21.59 6.92
CA ALA A 151 -5.02 21.69 7.39
C ALA A 151 -4.38 20.30 7.51
N TYR A 152 -3.28 20.09 6.78
CA TYR A 152 -2.54 18.83 6.82
C TYR A 152 -1.79 18.67 8.15
N ALA A 153 -1.84 17.47 8.73
CA ALA A 153 -1.15 17.13 9.97
C ALA A 153 0.38 17.20 9.84
N SER A 154 0.89 17.05 8.62
CA SER A 154 2.31 16.96 8.31
C SER A 154 2.56 17.30 6.84
N ASN A 155 3.81 17.58 6.51
CA ASN A 155 4.28 17.65 5.12
C ASN A 155 4.09 16.31 4.38
N PHE A 156 4.04 15.18 5.09
CA PHE A 156 3.73 13.86 4.53
C PHE A 156 2.21 13.62 4.46
N HIS A 157 1.56 14.15 3.44
CA HIS A 157 0.10 14.14 3.31
C HIS A 157 -0.44 13.27 2.15
N HIS A 158 0.44 12.80 1.26
CA HIS A 158 0.07 11.83 0.24
C HIS A 158 0.28 10.43 0.77
N CYS A 159 -0.78 9.68 1.04
CA CYS A 159 -0.63 8.33 1.61
C CYS A 159 -1.38 7.29 0.81
N PHE A 160 -0.84 6.08 0.77
CA PHE A 160 -1.44 4.93 0.09
C PHE A 160 -1.82 3.80 1.05
N SER A 161 -1.66 4.00 2.36
CA SER A 161 -2.06 3.01 3.34
C SER A 161 -3.54 2.65 3.20
N LEU A 162 -3.81 1.36 3.24
CA LEU A 162 -5.16 0.87 3.41
C LEU A 162 -5.55 1.12 4.87
N GLN A 163 -6.28 2.21 5.11
CA GLN A 163 -7.20 2.25 6.25
C GLN A 163 -8.26 1.19 5.99
N LEU A 164 -7.94 -0.04 6.36
CA LEU A 164 -8.90 -1.11 6.47
C LEU A 164 -9.86 -0.65 7.56
N ASN A 165 -11.08 -0.26 7.17
CA ASN A 165 -12.24 -0.18 8.05
C ASN A 165 -12.46 -1.58 8.61
N PHE A 166 -11.66 -1.92 9.60
CA PHE A 166 -11.62 -3.20 10.25
C PHE A 166 -11.34 -2.87 11.71
N SER A 167 -12.44 -2.64 12.42
CA SER A 167 -12.51 -2.81 13.86
C SER A 167 -11.97 -4.18 14.33
N GLY A 168 -11.57 -5.08 13.42
CA GLY A 168 -10.88 -6.37 13.67
C GLY A 168 -9.51 -6.62 12.98
N ILE A 169 -8.86 -5.67 12.29
CA ILE A 169 -7.48 -5.85 11.73
C ILE A 169 -6.42 -5.10 12.52
N MET A 170 -6.84 -4.15 13.34
CA MET A 170 -5.97 -3.63 14.36
C MET A 170 -5.50 -4.74 15.31
N GLU A 171 -6.30 -5.79 15.49
CA GLU A 171 -5.88 -7.07 16.08
C GLU A 171 -4.91 -7.84 15.17
N LEU A 172 -5.29 -8.20 13.94
CA LEU A 172 -4.48 -9.12 13.13
C LEU A 172 -3.06 -8.62 12.77
N SER A 173 -2.88 -7.31 12.55
CA SER A 173 -1.56 -6.76 12.17
C SER A 173 -0.62 -6.55 13.36
N SER A 174 -1.17 -6.37 14.55
CA SER A 174 -0.41 -6.20 15.78
C SER A 174 -0.18 -7.54 16.47
N GLU A 175 -1.14 -8.47 16.39
CA GLU A 175 -0.99 -9.88 16.75
C GLU A 175 0.04 -10.60 15.86
N ALA A 176 0.06 -10.31 14.55
CA ALA A 176 1.15 -10.76 13.67
C ALA A 176 2.52 -10.18 14.09
N ARG A 177 2.56 -8.96 14.64
CA ARG A 177 3.79 -8.35 15.19
C ARG A 177 4.13 -8.85 16.59
N LEU A 178 3.19 -9.47 17.29
CA LEU A 178 3.35 -10.07 18.62
C LEU A 178 3.38 -11.61 18.55
N THR A 179 3.47 -12.20 17.36
CA THR A 179 3.55 -13.64 17.21
C THR A 179 4.83 -14.16 17.87
N GLY A 180 4.68 -15.10 18.81
CA GLY A 180 5.78 -15.63 19.61
C GLY A 180 6.30 -14.68 20.69
N ILE A 181 5.52 -13.65 21.06
CA ILE A 181 5.82 -12.75 22.18
C ILE A 181 4.83 -13.02 23.31
N ASP A 182 5.35 -13.38 24.48
CA ASP A 182 4.59 -13.47 25.71
C ASP A 182 4.49 -12.09 26.37
N ILE A 183 3.27 -11.63 26.58
CA ILE A 183 3.02 -10.33 27.21
C ILE A 183 2.89 -10.53 28.71
N VAL A 184 3.83 -9.95 29.46
CA VAL A 184 3.96 -10.10 30.91
C VAL A 184 3.73 -8.75 31.58
N ILE A 185 2.90 -8.75 32.63
CA ILE A 185 2.76 -7.59 33.52
C ILE A 185 3.83 -7.73 34.61
N GLY A 186 4.79 -6.80 34.63
CA GLY A 186 5.83 -6.75 35.65
C GLY A 186 5.27 -6.41 37.03
N LYS A 187 6.00 -6.74 38.09
CA LYS A 187 5.67 -6.25 39.43
C LYS A 187 5.88 -4.74 39.52
N GLN A 188 5.27 -4.13 40.53
CA GLN A 188 5.51 -2.73 40.84
C GLN A 188 7.02 -2.47 41.03
N GLY A 189 7.54 -1.43 40.37
CA GLY A 189 8.96 -1.09 40.47
C GLY A 189 9.91 -2.02 39.71
N GLU A 190 9.38 -2.98 38.94
CA GLU A 190 10.20 -3.96 38.22
C GLU A 190 10.46 -3.53 36.77
N SER A 191 11.67 -3.82 36.26
CA SER A 191 12.01 -3.65 34.84
C SER A 191 11.46 -4.81 33.99
N CYS A 192 11.36 -4.62 32.67
CA CYS A 192 10.96 -5.72 31.80
C CYS A 192 12.02 -6.82 31.71
N ASN A 193 13.31 -6.47 31.84
CA ASN A 193 14.39 -7.46 31.89
C ASN A 193 14.25 -8.42 33.09
N SER A 194 13.88 -7.91 34.26
CA SER A 194 13.61 -8.73 35.44
C SER A 194 12.31 -9.52 35.31
N ALA A 195 11.23 -8.89 34.81
CA ALA A 195 9.93 -9.54 34.66
C ALA A 195 9.98 -10.73 33.69
N CYS A 196 10.65 -10.57 32.53
CA CYS A 196 10.82 -11.67 31.56
C CYS A 196 11.73 -12.77 32.11
N ARG A 197 12.78 -12.42 32.86
CA ARG A 197 13.70 -13.40 33.46
C ARG A 197 13.00 -14.34 34.43
N LEU A 198 12.00 -13.87 35.17
CA LEU A 198 11.16 -14.71 36.04
C LEU A 198 10.37 -15.78 35.25
N LYS A 199 10.09 -15.53 33.97
CA LYS A 199 9.48 -16.47 33.02
C LYS A 199 10.51 -17.28 32.22
N LYS A 200 11.80 -17.17 32.54
CA LYS A 200 12.92 -17.76 31.79
C LYS A 200 13.00 -17.27 30.34
N GLN A 201 12.58 -16.02 30.10
CA GLN A 201 12.58 -15.34 28.81
C GLN A 201 13.40 -14.06 28.86
N SER A 202 13.64 -13.45 27.70
CA SER A 202 14.30 -12.16 27.56
C SER A 202 13.32 -11.08 27.09
N CYS A 203 13.53 -9.84 27.52
CA CYS A 203 12.75 -8.72 27.01
C CYS A 203 13.08 -8.47 25.53
N VAL A 204 12.07 -8.11 24.74
CA VAL A 204 12.17 -7.90 23.29
C VAL A 204 11.96 -6.40 22.96
N PRO A 205 13.03 -5.57 22.91
CA PRO A 205 12.90 -4.10 22.91
C PRO A 205 12.11 -3.54 21.74
N ASN A 206 12.29 -4.08 20.52
CA ASN A 206 11.59 -3.63 19.32
C ASN A 206 10.07 -3.90 19.35
N ARG A 207 9.57 -4.68 20.32
CA ARG A 207 8.14 -4.93 20.52
C ARG A 207 7.51 -3.99 21.54
N LEU A 208 8.30 -3.23 22.31
CA LEU A 208 7.78 -2.21 23.22
C LEU A 208 6.98 -1.14 22.45
N LEU A 209 7.41 -0.77 21.25
CA LEU A 209 6.70 0.20 20.41
C LEU A 209 5.27 -0.26 20.06
N VAL A 210 5.07 -1.58 19.91
CA VAL A 210 3.75 -2.14 19.62
C VAL A 210 2.85 -2.05 20.85
N LEU A 211 3.39 -2.41 22.02
CA LEU A 211 2.68 -2.37 23.30
C LEU A 211 2.47 -0.96 23.85
N ASN A 212 3.25 0.02 23.37
CA ASN A 212 3.19 1.42 23.78
C ASN A 212 2.03 2.18 23.13
N LYS A 213 0.83 1.62 23.24
CA LYS A 213 -0.43 2.24 22.82
C LYS A 213 -1.47 2.02 23.90
N CYS A 214 -2.33 3.01 24.09
CA CYS A 214 -3.41 2.92 25.08
C CYS A 214 -4.30 1.68 24.87
N GLU A 215 -4.56 1.30 23.62
CA GLU A 215 -5.40 0.15 23.27
C GLU A 215 -4.82 -1.18 23.81
N PHE A 216 -3.50 -1.34 23.77
CA PHE A 216 -2.83 -2.52 24.37
C PHE A 216 -2.81 -2.44 25.89
N LEU A 217 -2.51 -1.26 26.43
CA LEU A 217 -2.54 -1.06 27.88
C LEU A 217 -3.94 -1.39 28.44
N GLN A 218 -5.02 -0.88 27.84
CA GLN A 218 -6.40 -1.17 28.25
C GLN A 218 -6.82 -2.64 28.07
N ARG A 219 -6.17 -3.37 27.17
CA ARG A 219 -6.42 -4.81 26.97
C ARG A 219 -5.83 -5.66 28.10
N TYR A 220 -4.66 -5.30 28.60
CA TYR A 220 -3.93 -6.10 29.61
C TYR A 220 -4.00 -5.53 31.03
N MET A 221 -4.32 -4.24 31.17
CA MET A 221 -4.32 -3.48 32.42
C MET A 221 -5.69 -2.81 32.64
N SER A 222 -5.95 -2.30 33.84
CA SER A 222 -7.26 -1.74 34.17
C SER A 222 -7.46 -0.32 33.62
N CYS A 223 -6.40 0.50 33.66
CA CYS A 223 -6.38 1.88 33.15
C CYS A 223 -7.55 2.73 33.67
N LYS A 224 -7.99 2.54 34.93
CA LYS A 224 -9.13 3.24 35.55
C LYS A 224 -8.96 4.76 35.53
N GLY A 225 -7.73 5.23 35.64
CA GLY A 225 -7.36 6.66 35.61
C GLY A 225 -7.32 7.25 34.19
N GLY A 226 -7.56 6.46 33.15
CA GLY A 226 -7.40 6.87 31.75
C GLY A 226 -6.00 6.56 31.19
N CYS A 227 -5.72 7.08 30.01
CA CYS A 227 -4.42 6.93 29.33
C CYS A 227 -3.77 8.29 29.08
N PHE A 228 -2.52 8.44 29.45
CA PHE A 228 -1.78 9.70 29.28
C PHE A 228 -0.41 9.49 28.66
N ALA A 229 0.01 10.46 27.85
CA ALA A 229 1.37 10.52 27.35
C ALA A 229 2.31 10.99 28.46
N SER A 230 3.43 10.30 28.64
CA SER A 230 4.49 10.61 29.62
C SER A 230 5.89 10.41 29.02
N ILE A 231 6.92 10.84 29.75
CA ILE A 231 8.33 10.87 29.33
C ILE A 231 9.21 9.95 30.22
N GLY A 232 8.62 9.14 31.08
CA GLY A 232 9.35 8.19 31.92
C GLY A 232 9.88 6.97 31.16
N ALA A 233 11.03 6.45 31.60
CA ALA A 233 11.65 5.26 31.02
C ALA A 233 10.87 3.96 31.32
N ASP A 234 9.94 4.00 32.28
CA ASP A 234 9.09 2.90 32.70
C ASP A 234 7.89 2.66 31.76
N GLN A 235 7.58 3.58 30.85
CA GLN A 235 6.51 3.33 29.87
C GLN A 235 6.87 2.17 28.91
N PRO A 236 5.88 1.40 28.42
CA PRO A 236 4.46 1.47 28.75
C PRO A 236 4.12 0.80 30.09
N ALA A 237 3.31 1.46 30.91
CA ALA A 237 3.01 1.00 32.28
C ALA A 237 1.65 1.49 32.78
N GLU A 238 1.16 0.88 33.86
CA GLU A 238 0.02 1.38 34.64
C GLU A 238 0.51 1.84 36.02
N VAL A 239 0.01 2.99 36.46
CA VAL A 239 0.22 3.51 37.81
C VAL A 239 -0.61 2.69 38.79
N VAL A 240 0.02 2.19 39.85
CA VAL A 240 -0.67 1.38 40.86
C VAL A 240 -1.76 2.18 41.60
N ASP A 241 -2.83 1.50 42.02
CA ASP A 241 -4.00 2.14 42.65
C ASP A 241 -3.67 2.82 44.00
N ASP A 242 -2.60 2.40 44.68
CA ASP A 242 -2.12 2.93 45.96
C ASP A 242 -1.09 4.06 45.82
N ALA A 243 -0.79 4.50 44.58
CA ALA A 243 0.14 5.59 44.34
C ALA A 243 -0.39 6.94 44.88
N PRO A 244 0.50 7.92 45.15
CA PRO A 244 0.09 9.28 45.49
C PRO A 244 -0.86 9.88 44.45
N LYS A 245 -1.83 10.70 44.90
CA LYS A 245 -2.86 11.27 44.01
C LYS A 245 -2.29 12.17 42.90
N ASP A 246 -1.15 12.79 43.15
CA ASP A 246 -0.42 13.66 42.23
C ASP A 246 0.21 12.91 41.03
N VAL A 247 0.33 11.57 41.10
CA VAL A 247 0.87 10.75 40.00
C VAL A 247 -0.20 9.96 39.25
N ASN A 248 -1.48 10.32 39.39
CA ASN A 248 -2.63 9.72 38.70
C ASN A 248 -2.77 8.19 38.92
N PRO A 249 -3.17 7.74 40.12
CA PRO A 249 -3.37 6.32 40.42
C PRO A 249 -4.33 5.64 39.43
N GLY A 250 -3.99 4.43 39.01
CA GLY A 250 -4.76 3.63 38.04
C GLY A 250 -4.67 4.13 36.59
N ALA A 251 -3.89 5.16 36.29
CA ALA A 251 -3.70 5.63 34.93
C ALA A 251 -2.68 4.81 34.15
N CYS A 252 -2.93 4.59 32.87
CA CYS A 252 -1.99 3.96 31.95
C CYS A 252 -1.14 5.03 31.25
N LEU A 253 0.16 4.79 31.19
CA LEU A 253 1.16 5.71 30.69
C LEU A 253 1.83 5.12 29.45
N PHE A 254 1.87 5.90 28.38
CA PHE A 254 2.60 5.59 27.15
C PHE A 254 3.52 6.75 26.81
N THR A 255 4.59 6.51 26.05
CA THR A 255 5.48 7.59 25.59
C THR A 255 5.25 7.94 24.12
N GLN A 256 5.43 9.20 23.75
CA GLN A 256 5.44 9.61 22.34
C GLN A 256 6.84 9.58 21.71
N ARG A 257 7.88 9.34 22.53
CA ARG A 257 9.27 9.33 22.08
C ARG A 257 9.77 7.88 22.02
N GLU A 258 9.83 7.30 20.82
CA GLU A 258 10.27 5.92 20.63
C GLU A 258 11.67 5.64 21.21
N THR A 259 12.54 6.66 21.22
CA THR A 259 13.90 6.58 21.77
C THR A 259 13.95 6.38 23.29
N MET A 260 12.84 6.60 24.00
CA MET A 260 12.75 6.42 25.46
C MET A 260 12.31 5.00 25.85
N LEU A 261 11.87 4.18 24.89
CA LEU A 261 11.44 2.81 25.16
C LEU A 261 12.64 1.92 25.46
N THR A 262 12.70 1.40 26.69
CA THR A 262 13.78 0.52 27.15
C THR A 262 13.26 -0.63 28.01
N CYS A 263 13.93 -1.78 27.94
CA CYS A 263 13.64 -2.91 28.81
C CYS A 263 14.14 -2.70 30.26
N ASP A 264 15.12 -1.83 30.47
CA ASP A 264 15.74 -1.57 31.78
C ASP A 264 14.97 -0.59 32.65
N GLY A 265 14.10 0.23 32.05
CA GLY A 265 13.33 1.23 32.77
C GLY A 265 12.45 0.62 33.86
N SER A 266 12.31 1.32 34.98
CA SER A 266 11.49 0.93 36.13
C SER A 266 11.07 2.17 36.90
N HIS A 267 9.90 2.13 37.54
CA HIS A 267 9.46 3.22 38.40
C HIS A 267 8.66 2.69 39.58
N GLN A 268 8.87 3.26 40.78
CA GLN A 268 8.36 2.73 42.05
C GLN A 268 6.83 2.69 42.14
N HIS A 269 6.12 3.49 41.34
CA HIS A 269 4.66 3.58 41.35
C HIS A 269 4.01 2.99 40.10
N THR A 270 4.77 2.30 39.25
CA THR A 270 4.20 1.72 38.03
C THR A 270 4.52 0.25 37.90
N ARG A 271 3.64 -0.46 37.20
CA ARG A 271 3.83 -1.84 36.74
C ARG A 271 3.86 -1.84 35.23
N ARG A 272 4.92 -2.41 34.65
CA ARG A 272 5.20 -2.34 33.22
C ARG A 272 4.50 -3.42 32.41
N LEU A 273 4.15 -3.12 31.16
CA LEU A 273 3.69 -4.11 30.18
C LEU A 273 4.88 -4.54 29.31
N CYS A 274 5.31 -5.79 29.47
CA CYS A 274 6.59 -6.27 28.96
C CYS A 274 6.42 -7.32 27.85
N PRO A 275 7.09 -7.16 26.70
CA PRO A 275 7.16 -8.18 25.66
C PRO A 275 8.34 -9.12 25.95
N CYS A 276 8.04 -10.38 26.22
CA CYS A 276 9.02 -11.43 26.55
C CYS A 276 9.05 -12.51 25.46
N ALA A 277 10.22 -13.07 25.18
CA ALA A 277 10.38 -14.25 24.32
C ALA A 277 11.63 -15.05 24.72
#